data_AF-A0A936F7N1-F1
#
_entry.id   AF-A0A936F7N1-F1
#
_cell.length_a   1.000
_cell.length_b   1.000
_cell.length_c   1.000
_cell.angle_alpha   90.00
_cell.angle_beta   90.00
_cell.angle_gamma   90.00
#
_symmetry.space_group_name_H-M   'P 1'
#
loop_
_entity.id
_entity.type
_entity.pdbx_description
1 polymer ?
#
loop_
_entity_poly.entity_id
_entity_poly.type
_entity_poly.pdbx_seq_one_letter_code
_entity_poly.pdbx_strand_id
1 'polypeptide(L)'
;MKLLTGNDLGSGDVVWWTGKGWSRNVHEAVDAGDAAEAILKEEEAARRVNASYAVDAGADGLPLHIKDRVRAAGPSVRKDLGVNPEIRLEKA
;
A
#
# COMPACT_ATOMS: atom_id res chain seq x y z
N MET A 1 3.99 -7.33 -10.66
CA MET A 1 4.86 -6.47 -9.82
C MET A 1 4.60 -6.82 -8.37
N LYS A 2 5.57 -6.61 -7.48
CA LYS A 2 5.40 -6.80 -6.04
C LYS A 2 5.43 -5.45 -5.34
N LEU A 3 4.26 -4.97 -4.91
CA LEU A 3 4.14 -3.72 -4.16
C LEU A 3 4.20 -4.00 -2.66
N LEU A 4 4.64 -3.01 -1.88
CA LEU A 4 4.65 -3.10 -0.42
C LEU A 4 3.61 -2.14 0.15
N THR A 5 2.88 -2.62 1.15
CA THR A 5 1.92 -1.82 1.91
C THR A 5 2.04 -2.10 3.40
N GLY A 6 1.59 -1.14 4.21
CA GLY A 6 1.46 -1.26 5.65
C GLY A 6 0.58 -0.15 6.18
N ASN A 7 0.61 0.03 7.49
CA ASN A 7 0.01 1.19 8.14
C ASN A 7 1.12 2.10 8.65
N ASP A 8 1.05 3.39 8.32
CA ASP A 8 1.94 4.40 8.88
C ASP A 8 1.81 4.41 10.41
N LEU A 9 2.94 4.34 11.14
CA LEU A 9 2.89 4.13 12.58
C LEU A 9 2.28 5.33 13.33
N GLY A 10 2.49 6.55 12.82
CA GLY A 10 2.03 7.77 13.48
C GLY A 10 0.55 8.04 13.28
N SER A 11 0.05 7.85 12.06
CA SER A 11 -1.31 8.19 11.66
C SER A 11 -2.27 6.99 11.57
N GLY A 12 -1.73 5.78 11.40
CA GLY A 12 -2.50 4.57 11.10
C GLY A 12 -2.96 4.47 9.65
N ASP A 13 -2.62 5.45 8.79
CA ASP A 13 -3.07 5.47 7.40
C ASP A 13 -2.43 4.35 6.58
N VAL A 14 -3.18 3.82 5.61
CA VAL A 14 -2.63 2.86 4.65
C VAL A 14 -1.61 3.58 3.77
N VAL A 15 -0.41 3.01 3.68
CA VAL A 15 0.67 3.56 2.86
C VAL A 15 1.31 2.51 1.95
N TRP A 16 2.00 2.99 0.92
CA TRP A 16 2.59 2.25 -0.18
C TRP A 16 4.04 2.67 -0.42
N TRP A 17 4.91 1.70 -0.68
CA TRP A 17 6.34 1.95 -0.82
C TRP A 17 6.72 2.58 -2.16
N THR A 18 7.46 3.70 -2.09
CA THR A 18 7.86 4.52 -3.26
C THR A 18 9.30 4.27 -3.72
N GLY A 19 10.03 3.33 -3.10
CA GLY A 19 11.46 3.12 -3.34
C GLY A 19 12.38 3.89 -2.39
N LYS A 20 11.86 4.93 -1.72
CA LYS A 20 12.61 5.80 -0.80
C LYS A 20 11.86 6.19 0.46
N GLY A 21 10.63 5.73 0.61
CA GLY A 21 9.71 6.12 1.67
C GLY A 21 8.28 5.68 1.35
N TRP A 22 7.31 6.23 2.07
CA TRP A 22 5.92 5.79 2.05
C TRP A 22 4.98 6.88 1.59
N SER A 23 4.02 6.52 0.73
CA SER A 23 2.97 7.41 0.24
C SER A 23 1.58 6.84 0.53
N ARG A 24 0.59 7.71 0.71
CA ARG A 24 -0.82 7.27 0.78
C ARG A 24 -1.38 6.92 -0.59
N ASN A 25 -0.73 7.35 -1.67
CA ASN A 25 -1.17 7.11 -3.03
C ASN A 25 -0.54 5.83 -3.58
N VAL A 26 -1.37 4.83 -3.89
CA VAL A 26 -0.92 3.57 -4.50
C VAL A 26 -0.24 3.76 -5.85
N HIS A 27 -0.58 4.81 -6.60
CA HIS A 27 0.03 5.07 -7.91
C HIS A 27 1.49 5.53 -7.84
N GLU A 28 1.97 5.91 -6.65
CA GLU A 28 3.38 6.23 -6.41
C GLU A 28 4.18 4.99 -5.99
N ALA A 29 3.52 3.84 -5.86
CA ALA A 29 4.17 2.61 -5.44
C ALA A 29 5.08 2.06 -6.55
N VAL A 30 6.20 1.48 -6.14
CA VAL A 30 7.17 0.87 -7.06
C VAL A 30 7.31 -0.63 -6.79
N ASP A 31 7.75 -1.36 -7.80
CA ASP A 31 8.06 -2.79 -7.66
C ASP A 31 9.26 -2.98 -6.74
N ALA A 32 9.06 -3.68 -5.63
CA ALA A 32 10.11 -4.01 -4.66
C ALA A 32 10.87 -5.30 -5.02
N GLY A 33 10.35 -6.10 -5.96
CA GLY A 33 10.99 -7.33 -6.43
C GLY A 33 11.45 -8.26 -5.30
N ASP A 34 12.69 -8.75 -5.41
CA ASP A 34 13.28 -9.70 -4.46
C ASP A 34 13.68 -9.04 -3.12
N ALA A 35 13.84 -7.72 -3.09
CA ALA A 35 14.20 -6.97 -1.88
C ALA A 35 13.01 -6.73 -0.93
N ALA A 36 11.79 -7.10 -1.35
CA ALA A 36 10.55 -6.84 -0.62
C ALA A 36 10.62 -7.18 0.87
N GLU A 37 11.03 -8.39 1.23
CA GLU A 37 11.08 -8.83 2.63
C GLU A 37 12.11 -8.05 3.46
N ALA A 38 13.27 -7.75 2.86
CA ALA A 38 14.32 -6.98 3.53
C ALA A 38 13.86 -5.54 3.80
N ILE A 39 13.24 -4.89 2.80
CA ILE A 39 12.69 -3.53 2.94
C ILE A 39 11.63 -3.49 4.04
N LEU A 40 10.67 -4.44 4.04
CA LEU A 40 9.63 -4.49 5.06
C LEU A 40 10.21 -4.63 6.47
N LYS A 41 11.17 -5.54 6.67
CA LYS A 41 11.84 -5.72 7.96
C LYS A 41 12.57 -4.47 8.43
N GLU A 42 13.29 -3.79 7.52
CA GLU A 42 13.99 -2.55 7.83
C GLU A 42 13.02 -1.45 8.23
N GLU A 43 11.96 -1.24 7.45
CA GLU A 43 11.00 -0.15 7.67
C GLU A 43 10.14 -0.36 8.92
N GLU A 44 9.82 -1.61 9.28
CA GLU A 44 9.19 -1.94 10.57
C GLU A 44 10.16 -1.76 11.75
N ALA A 45 11.42 -2.20 11.63
CA ALA A 45 12.44 -1.99 12.66
C ALA A 45 12.73 -0.50 12.89
N ALA A 46 12.69 0.29 11.81
CA ALA A 46 12.77 1.75 11.86
C ALA A 46 11.49 2.41 12.41
N ARG A 47 10.44 1.65 12.69
CA ARG A 47 9.15 2.11 13.22
C ARG A 47 8.46 3.15 12.33
N ARG A 48 8.61 3.03 11.01
CA ARG A 48 7.89 3.89 10.05
C ARG A 48 6.52 3.32 9.71
N VAL A 49 6.44 1.99 9.60
CA VAL A 49 5.20 1.26 9.35
C VAL A 49 5.01 0.09 10.31
N ASN A 50 3.79 -0.42 10.39
CA ASN A 50 3.48 -1.69 11.04
C ASN A 50 2.52 -2.53 10.17
N ALA A 51 2.37 -3.81 10.55
CA ALA A 51 1.51 -4.77 9.86
C ALA A 51 1.76 -4.79 8.35
N SER A 52 3.04 -4.69 7.96
CA SER A 52 3.45 -4.50 6.59
C SER A 52 3.54 -5.83 5.85
N TYR A 53 3.22 -5.81 4.55
CA TYR A 53 3.24 -7.00 3.70
C TYR A 53 3.36 -6.65 2.23
N ALA A 54 3.79 -7.63 1.44
CA ALA A 54 3.86 -7.53 -0.01
C ALA A 54 2.56 -7.99 -0.66
N VAL A 55 2.19 -7.36 -1.78
CA VAL A 55 1.04 -7.74 -2.60
C VAL A 55 1.43 -7.85 -4.07
N ASP A 56 0.79 -8.79 -4.77
CA ASP A 56 0.91 -8.87 -6.22
C ASP A 56 0.05 -7.79 -6.89
N ALA A 57 0.67 -7.04 -7.79
CA ALA A 57 0.02 -6.01 -8.59
C ALA A 57 0.04 -6.35 -10.09
N GLY A 58 -1.06 -5.98 -10.74
CA GLY A 58 -1.29 -6.14 -12.17
C GLY A 58 -0.54 -5.11 -13.01
N ALA A 59 -0.74 -5.18 -14.33
CA ALA A 59 -0.13 -4.24 -15.28
C ALA A 59 -0.66 -2.81 -15.14
N ASP A 60 -1.81 -2.62 -14.48
CA ASP A 60 -2.40 -1.33 -14.15
C ASP A 60 -1.73 -0.65 -12.93
N GLY A 61 -0.73 -1.30 -12.33
CA GLY A 61 -0.07 -0.80 -11.13
C GLY A 61 -0.91 -0.90 -9.86
N LEU A 62 -2.04 -1.62 -9.90
CA LEU A 62 -2.93 -1.81 -8.76
C LEU A 62 -2.86 -3.24 -8.21
N PRO A 63 -3.13 -3.43 -6.90
CA PRO A 63 -3.18 -4.76 -6.31
C PRO A 63 -4.18 -5.67 -7.03
N LEU A 64 -3.84 -6.95 -7.23
CA LEU A 64 -4.74 -7.90 -7.87
C LEU A 64 -5.92 -8.28 -6.97
N HIS A 65 -5.68 -8.41 -5.67
CA HIS A 65 -6.69 -8.88 -4.73
C HIS A 65 -7.59 -7.74 -4.22
N ILE A 66 -8.91 -7.97 -4.20
CA ILE A 66 -9.92 -6.94 -3.86
C ILE A 66 -9.72 -6.31 -2.48
N LYS A 67 -9.29 -7.10 -1.48
CA LYS A 67 -8.97 -6.60 -0.13
C LYS A 67 -7.95 -5.46 -0.18
N ASP A 68 -6.94 -5.60 -1.02
CA ASP A 68 -5.84 -4.65 -1.13
C ASP A 68 -6.21 -3.47 -2.03
N ARG A 69 -7.12 -3.66 -2.99
CA ARG A 69 -7.78 -2.56 -3.71
C ARG A 69 -8.64 -1.70 -2.78
N VAL A 70 -9.40 -2.30 -1.86
CA VAL A 70 -10.14 -1.55 -0.83
C VAL A 70 -9.18 -0.74 0.05
N ARG A 71 -8.04 -1.32 0.44
CA ARG A 71 -7.00 -0.58 1.18
C ARG A 71 -6.42 0.58 0.36
N ALA A 72 -6.17 0.37 -0.93
CA ALA A 72 -5.68 1.41 -1.84
C ALA A 72 -6.69 2.55 -2.04
N ALA A 73 -7.99 2.22 -2.07
CA ALA A 73 -9.06 3.20 -2.18
C ALA A 73 -9.18 4.07 -0.91
N GLY A 74 -8.69 3.60 0.23
CA GLY A 74 -8.64 4.35 1.47
C GLY A 74 -9.85 4.12 2.39
N PRO A 75 -9.93 4.88 3.49
CA PRO A 75 -10.89 4.64 4.57
C PRO A 75 -12.34 5.01 4.18
N SER A 76 -13.29 4.08 4.40
CA SER A 76 -14.71 4.31 4.12
C SER A 76 -15.43 5.20 5.14
N VAL A 77 -14.85 5.39 6.34
CA VAL A 77 -15.50 6.11 7.47
C VAL A 77 -14.93 7.51 7.71
N ARG A 78 -13.73 7.81 7.20
CA ARG A 78 -13.08 9.13 7.32
C ARG A 78 -13.56 10.05 6.21
N LYS A 79 -14.65 10.77 6.47
CA LYS A 79 -15.28 11.68 5.49
C LYS A 79 -14.34 12.77 4.97
N ASP A 80 -13.34 13.13 5.77
CA ASP A 80 -12.29 14.10 5.42
C ASP A 80 -11.28 13.57 4.39
N LEU A 81 -11.11 12.24 4.30
CA LEU A 81 -10.23 11.58 3.33
C LEU A 81 -11.02 10.99 2.16
N GLY A 82 -12.21 10.45 2.43
CA GLY A 82 -13.06 9.81 1.43
C GLY A 82 -12.49 8.50 0.89
N VAL A 83 -13.26 7.89 -0.02
CA VAL A 83 -12.83 6.74 -0.82
C VAL A 83 -12.38 7.27 -2.19
N ASN A 84 -11.18 6.89 -2.63
CA ASN A 84 -10.66 7.27 -3.93
C ASN A 84 -11.48 6.60 -5.05
N PRO A 85 -12.20 7.38 -5.89
CA PRO A 85 -13.04 6.83 -6.96
C PRO A 85 -12.26 6.24 -8.14
N GLU A 86 -10.97 6.54 -8.26
CA GLU A 86 -10.10 6.01 -9.33
C GLU A 86 -9.75 4.53 -9.11
N ILE A 87 -9.86 4.06 -7.86
CA ILE A 87 -9.57 2.67 -7.51
C ILE A 87 -10.80 1.81 -7.75
N ARG A 88 -10.79 1.09 -8.89
CA ARG A 88 -11.86 0.16 -9.25
C ARG A 88 -11.88 -1.04 -8.30
N LEU A 89 -12.96 -1.17 -7.52
CA LEU A 89 -13.18 -2.24 -6.55
C LEU A 89 -13.87 -3.43 -7.20
N GLU A 90 -13.13 -4.16 -8.04
CA GLU A 90 -13.62 -5.37 -8.68
C GLU A 90 -12.87 -6.60 -8.19
N LYS A 91 -13.60 -7.71 -8.10
CA LYS A 91 -13.00 -9.01 -7.82
C LYS A 91 -12.33 -9.49 -9.10
N ALA A 92 -11.01 -9.67 -9.06
CA ALA A 92 -10.26 -10.33 -10.11
C ALA A 92 -10.74 -11.78 -10.30
#